data_AF-A0A094WSZ6-F1
#
_entry.id   AF-A0A094WSZ6-F1
#
_cell.length_a   1.000
_cell.length_b   1.000
_cell.length_c   1.000
_cell.angle_alpha   90.00
_cell.angle_beta   90.00
_cell.angle_gamma   90.00
#
_symmetry.space_group_name_H-M   'P 1'
#
loop_
_entity.id
_entity.type
_entity.pdbx_description
1 polymer ?
#
loop_
_entity_poly.entity_id
_entity_poly.type
_entity_poly.pdbx_seq_one_letter_code
_entity_poly.pdbx_strand_id
1 'polypeptide(L)'
;MAKFTIVDQDTCIACGACGAAAPDIYDYDDEGIAFVILDDNKGVTEVPDELEEDMIDALEGCPTDSIKVADESFEGDPLKFE
;
A
#
# COMPACT_ATOMS: atom_id res chain seq x y z
N MET A 1 14.91 4.56 -6.31
CA MET A 1 15.24 4.98 -4.91
C MET A 1 14.34 4.13 -4.05
N ALA A 2 14.81 3.57 -2.94
CA ALA A 2 14.00 2.65 -2.15
C ALA A 2 12.60 3.23 -1.87
N LYS A 3 11.56 2.54 -2.32
CA LYS A 3 10.17 2.90 -2.07
C LYS A 3 9.58 1.95 -1.04
N PHE A 4 8.73 2.48 -0.19
CA PHE A 4 7.97 1.73 0.79
C PHE A 4 6.50 2.06 0.59
N THR A 5 5.62 1.10 0.88
CA THR A 5 4.17 1.30 0.81
C THR A 5 3.48 0.71 2.03
N ILE A 6 2.36 1.30 2.43
CA ILE A 6 1.49 0.86 3.52
C ILE A 6 0.05 1.29 3.21
N VAL A 7 -0.93 0.53 3.69
CA VAL A 7 -2.35 0.92 3.66
C VAL A 7 -2.75 1.50 5.01
N ASP A 8 -3.32 2.70 4.98
CA ASP A 8 -4.14 3.22 6.06
C ASP A 8 -5.47 2.45 6.12
N GLN A 9 -5.54 1.48 7.02
CA GLN A 9 -6.72 0.62 7.18
C GLN A 9 -7.91 1.36 7.81
N ASP A 10 -7.70 2.51 8.46
CA ASP A 10 -8.80 3.30 9.06
C ASP A 10 -9.59 4.07 8.00
N THR A 11 -8.95 4.46 6.90
CA THR A 11 -9.58 5.19 5.79
C THR A 11 -9.94 4.29 4.60
N CYS A 12 -9.46 3.05 4.60
CA CYS A 12 -9.77 2.08 3.55
C CYS A 12 -11.27 1.75 3.52
N ILE A 13 -11.89 1.86 2.34
CA ILE A 13 -13.32 1.58 2.13
C ILE A 13 -13.59 0.29 1.36
N ALA A 14 -12.63 -0.64 1.32
CA ALA A 14 -12.74 -1.93 0.62
C ALA A 14 -13.15 -1.80 -0.88
N CYS A 15 -12.59 -0.81 -1.59
CA CYS A 15 -13.00 -0.53 -2.98
C CYS A 15 -12.47 -1.53 -4.03
N GLY A 16 -11.44 -2.31 -3.72
CA GLY A 16 -10.89 -3.33 -4.63
C GLY A 16 -9.93 -2.83 -5.72
N ALA A 17 -9.62 -1.53 -5.79
CA ALA A 17 -8.79 -0.99 -6.88
C ALA A 17 -7.31 -1.40 -6.77
N CYS A 18 -6.76 -1.39 -5.56
CA CYS A 18 -5.34 -1.63 -5.31
C CYS A 18 -4.85 -3.02 -5.70
N GLY A 19 -5.53 -4.08 -5.28
CA GLY A 19 -5.19 -5.46 -5.64
C GLY A 19 -5.51 -5.81 -7.10
N ALA A 20 -6.32 -4.99 -7.79
CA ALA A 20 -6.49 -5.12 -9.24
C ALA A 20 -5.32 -4.48 -10.01
N ALA A 21 -4.78 -3.36 -9.51
CA ALA A 21 -3.65 -2.65 -10.10
C ALA A 21 -2.30 -3.32 -9.77
N ALA A 22 -2.12 -3.78 -8.53
CA ALA A 22 -0.87 -4.31 -8.01
C ALA A 22 -1.11 -5.54 -7.10
N PRO A 23 -1.55 -6.67 -7.67
CA PRO A 23 -1.89 -7.89 -6.92
C PRO A 23 -0.68 -8.50 -6.17
N ASP A 24 0.54 -8.23 -6.62
CA ASP A 24 1.77 -8.70 -5.97
C ASP A 24 2.19 -7.81 -4.77
N ILE A 25 1.44 -6.75 -4.48
CA ILE A 25 1.71 -5.79 -3.39
C ILE A 25 0.55 -5.71 -2.41
N TYR A 26 -0.70 -5.67 -2.89
CA TYR A 26 -1.88 -5.46 -2.06
C TYR A 26 -2.85 -6.62 -2.17
N ASP A 27 -3.33 -7.08 -1.03
CA ASP A 27 -4.42 -8.06 -0.92
C ASP A 27 -5.42 -7.57 0.14
N TYR A 28 -6.44 -8.37 0.42
CA TYR A 28 -7.55 -8.02 1.29
C TYR A 28 -7.70 -9.03 2.42
N ASP A 29 -8.02 -8.53 3.62
CA ASP A 29 -8.39 -9.39 4.74
C ASP A 29 -9.83 -9.93 4.61
N ASP A 30 -10.29 -10.67 5.62
CA ASP A 30 -11.64 -11.26 5.65
C ASP A 30 -12.77 -10.20 5.64
N GLU A 31 -12.48 -8.94 5.98
CA GLU A 31 -13.41 -7.81 5.96
C GLU A 31 -13.35 -7.01 4.65
N GLY A 32 -12.43 -7.38 3.74
CA GLY A 32 -12.19 -6.68 2.47
C GLY A 32 -11.28 -5.45 2.61
N ILE A 33 -10.69 -5.23 3.79
CA ILE A 33 -9.76 -4.13 4.01
C ILE A 33 -8.41 -4.49 3.40
N ALA A 34 -7.87 -3.55 2.62
CA ALA A 34 -6.61 -3.76 1.93
C ALA A 34 -5.42 -3.75 2.92
N PHE A 35 -4.40 -4.54 2.62
CA PHE A 35 -3.14 -4.56 3.36
C PHE A 35 -1.97 -4.87 2.41
N VAL A 36 -0.75 -4.47 2.79
CA VAL A 36 0.46 -4.77 2.00
C VAL A 36 0.98 -6.17 2.33
N ILE A 37 1.05 -7.05 1.33
CA ILE A 37 1.46 -8.45 1.53
C ILE A 37 2.96 -8.62 1.74
N LEU A 38 3.76 -7.65 1.29
CA LEU A 38 5.23 -7.70 1.35
C LEU A 38 5.76 -7.81 2.79
N ASP A 39 5.05 -7.18 3.74
CA ASP A 39 5.50 -7.05 5.12
C ASP A 39 4.39 -7.00 6.16
N ASP A 40 3.21 -7.54 5.86
CA ASP A 40 2.06 -7.53 6.77
C ASP A 40 1.65 -6.09 7.18
N ASN A 41 1.58 -5.22 6.16
CA ASN A 41 1.19 -3.82 6.26
C ASN A 41 2.03 -3.01 7.27
N LYS A 42 3.35 -3.26 7.33
CA LYS A 42 4.27 -2.53 8.20
C LYS A 42 5.01 -1.41 7.46
N GLY A 43 5.07 -1.45 6.13
CA GLY A 43 5.82 -0.46 5.34
C GLY A 43 7.30 -0.41 5.73
N VAL A 44 7.90 -1.56 6.00
CA VAL A 44 9.33 -1.75 6.37
C VAL A 44 10.11 -2.49 5.29
N THR A 45 9.43 -3.13 4.34
CA THR A 45 10.05 -3.80 3.20
C THR A 45 10.07 -2.89 1.98
N GLU A 46 11.25 -2.79 1.36
CA GLU A 46 11.43 -2.06 0.11
C GLU A 46 10.62 -2.74 -1.01
N VAL A 47 9.88 -1.94 -1.77
CA VAL A 47 9.12 -2.40 -2.93
C VAL A 47 10.12 -2.75 -4.04
N PRO A 48 10.05 -3.96 -4.62
CA PRO A 48 10.90 -4.33 -5.75
C PRO A 48 10.77 -3.35 -6.92
N ASP A 49 11.90 -3.02 -7.56
CA ASP A 49 11.95 -2.08 -8.71
C ASP A 49 10.94 -2.45 -9.82
N GLU A 50 10.70 -3.75 -10.04
CA GLU A 50 9.76 -4.26 -11.06
C GLU A 50 8.28 -4.04 -10.71
N LEU A 51 7.98 -3.73 -9.44
CA LEU A 51 6.64 -3.49 -8.92
C LEU A 51 6.37 -2.00 -8.65
N GLU A 52 7.35 -1.11 -8.90
CA GLU A 52 7.17 0.34 -8.64
C GLU A 52 6.06 0.96 -9.51
N GLU A 53 5.93 0.57 -10.79
CA GLU A 53 4.88 1.09 -11.67
C GLU A 53 3.48 0.68 -11.17
N ASP A 54 3.29 -0.62 -10.87
CA ASP A 54 2.05 -1.16 -10.31
C ASP A 54 1.69 -0.49 -8.97
N MET A 55 2.68 -0.28 -8.10
CA MET A 55 2.52 0.44 -6.82
C MET A 55 1.96 1.86 -7.05
N ILE A 56 2.48 2.58 -8.03
CA ILE A 56 2.03 3.94 -8.36
C ILE A 56 0.62 3.93 -8.96
N ASP A 57 0.30 2.97 -9.83
CA ASP A 57 -1.07 2.80 -10.35
C ASP A 57 -2.08 2.54 -9.23
N ALA A 58 -1.70 1.72 -8.23
CA ALA A 58 -2.54 1.47 -7.05
C ALA A 58 -2.69 2.74 -6.18
N LEU A 59 -1.61 3.51 -5.99
CA LEU A 59 -1.61 4.77 -5.25
C LEU A 59 -2.57 5.78 -5.89
N GLU A 60 -2.44 6.03 -7.20
CA GLU A 60 -3.29 6.97 -7.93
C GLU A 60 -4.74 6.46 -8.08
N GLY A 61 -4.93 5.13 -8.08
CA GLY A 61 -6.24 4.50 -8.20
C GLY A 61 -7.04 4.45 -6.89
N CYS A 62 -6.44 4.74 -5.74
CA CYS A 62 -7.11 4.66 -4.44
C CYS A 62 -8.08 5.85 -4.24
N PRO A 63 -9.41 5.63 -4.17
CA PRO A 63 -10.38 6.73 -4.09
C PRO A 63 -10.39 7.48 -2.75
N THR A 64 -9.70 6.96 -1.73
CA THR A 64 -9.62 7.51 -0.37
C THR A 64 -8.20 7.89 0.04
N ASP A 65 -7.26 7.86 -0.90
CA ASP A 65 -5.84 8.12 -0.65
C ASP A 65 -5.26 7.26 0.50
N SER A 66 -5.82 6.05 0.72
CA SER A 66 -5.46 5.15 1.81
C SER A 66 -4.13 4.42 1.55
N ILE A 67 -3.72 4.29 0.30
CA ILE A 67 -2.37 3.79 -0.02
C ILE A 67 -1.38 4.93 0.19
N LYS A 68 -0.29 4.66 0.92
CA LYS A 68 0.77 5.61 1.21
C LYS A 68 2.07 5.12 0.62
N VAL A 69 2.86 6.02 0.04
CA VAL A 69 4.18 5.70 -0.52
C VAL A 69 5.21 6.71 0.00
N ALA A 70 6.38 6.23 0.40
CA ALA A 70 7.48 7.05 0.90
C ALA A 70 8.85 6.51 0.47
N ASP A 71 9.88 7.36 0.56
CA ASP A 71 11.29 6.99 0.32
C ASP A 71 11.95 6.39 1.58
N GLU A 72 11.22 6.32 2.69
CA GLU A 72 11.67 5.78 3.98
C GLU A 72 10.57 4.89 4.58
N SER A 73 10.95 3.97 5.47
CA SER A 73 10.00 3.06 6.11
C SER A 73 8.96 3.79 6.97
N PHE A 74 7.71 3.29 6.94
CA PHE A 74 6.59 3.74 7.77
C PHE A 74 6.63 3.23 9.22
N GLU A 75 7.40 2.17 9.50
CA GLU A 75 7.50 1.55 10.83
C GLU A 75 6.13 1.19 11.44
N GLY A 76 5.17 0.82 10.59
CA GLY A 76 3.79 0.47 10.96
C GLY A 76 2.85 1.65 11.17
N ASP A 77 3.28 2.89 10.94
CA ASP A 77 2.45 4.09 11.03
C ASP A 77 2.17 4.65 9.62
N PRO A 78 0.95 4.47 9.07
CA PRO A 78 0.61 4.99 7.74
C PRO A 78 0.58 6.53 7.68
N LEU A 79 0.55 7.22 8.82
CA LEU A 79 0.51 8.68 8.89
C LEU A 79 1.88 9.31 9.17
N LYS A 80 2.96 8.52 9.18
CA LYS A 80 4.31 8.96 9.56
C LYS A 80 4.83 10.19 8.81
N PHE A 81 4.43 10.35 7.55
CA PHE A 81 4.93 11.40 6.64
C PHE A 81 3.86 12.42 6.21
N GLU A 82 2.70 12.43 6.88
CA GLU A 82 1.63 13.40 6.64
C GLU A 82 1.80 14.71 7.45
#